data_AF-A0A6A4Y414-F1
#
_entry.id   AF-A0A6A4Y414-F1
#
_cell.length_a   1.000
_cell.length_b   1.000
_cell.length_c   1.000
_cell.angle_alpha   90.00
_cell.angle_beta   90.00
_cell.angle_gamma   90.00
#
_symmetry.space_group_name_H-M   'P 1'
#
loop_
_entity.id
_entity.type
_entity.pdbx_description
1 polymer ?
#
loop_
_entity_poly.entity_id
_entity_poly.type
_entity_poly.pdbx_seq_one_letter_code
_entity_poly.pdbx_strand_id
1 'polypeptide(L)'
;MTAEAVSKKTNTFLSQPTTAATPAPFATRHQHILAFLGIAYLLFTVGCGIYFVHLLVPSVANDFWWPQFNASGVQTFLGDVYNARLALTPSAPLDLFAVGRFKAYNQPTTFMDVSPSFARSILLDTLPLDAAIKAMRTTSFDLNIHMFTSYCWADFDHAYEMAHTP
;
A
#
# COMPACT_ATOMS: atom_id res chain seq x y z
N MET A 1 -56.07 -20.13 -60.42
CA MET A 1 -56.30 -18.69 -60.15
C MET A 1 -55.15 -17.93 -60.76
N THR A 2 -55.30 -17.46 -61.99
CA THR A 2 -55.92 -16.16 -62.34
C THR A 2 -55.02 -15.01 -61.95
N ALA A 3 -54.45 -14.41 -62.99
CA ALA A 3 -53.93 -13.06 -62.96
C ALA A 3 -55.01 -12.12 -62.44
N GLU A 4 -54.64 -11.21 -61.54
CA GLU A 4 -55.42 -10.01 -61.30
C GLU A 4 -54.49 -8.82 -61.14
N ALA A 5 -54.96 -7.72 -61.67
CA ALA A 5 -54.18 -6.64 -62.24
C ALA A 5 -53.54 -5.74 -61.17
N VAL A 6 -52.25 -5.45 -61.34
CA VAL A 6 -51.58 -4.39 -60.57
C VAL A 6 -51.92 -3.04 -61.21
N SER A 7 -52.81 -2.32 -60.54
CA SER A 7 -53.22 -0.96 -60.85
C SER A 7 -52.05 0.01 -60.76
N LYS A 8 -51.75 0.71 -61.86
CA LYS A 8 -50.82 1.84 -61.91
C LYS A 8 -51.37 2.98 -61.06
N LYS A 9 -50.84 3.17 -59.85
CA LYS A 9 -50.92 4.47 -59.16
C LYS A 9 -49.72 5.32 -59.54
N THR A 10 -49.98 6.29 -60.40
CA THR A 10 -49.14 7.43 -60.72
C THR A 10 -48.60 8.05 -59.43
N ASN A 11 -47.27 8.08 -59.30
CA ASN A 11 -46.57 8.80 -58.24
C ASN A 11 -46.73 10.30 -58.46
N THR A 12 -47.80 10.86 -57.92
CA THR A 12 -47.93 12.30 -57.77
C THR A 12 -46.96 12.72 -56.68
N PHE A 13 -45.77 13.15 -57.11
CA PHE A 13 -44.75 13.81 -56.31
C PHE A 13 -45.38 15.08 -55.72
N LEU A 14 -46.03 14.95 -54.56
CA LEU A 14 -46.42 16.11 -53.77
C LEU A 14 -45.13 16.71 -53.23
N SER A 15 -44.70 17.79 -53.85
CA SER A 15 -43.65 18.68 -53.37
C SER A 15 -43.96 19.08 -51.92
N GLN A 16 -43.30 18.42 -50.96
CA GLN A 16 -43.20 18.97 -49.62
C GLN A 16 -42.48 20.32 -49.74
N PRO A 17 -43.03 21.41 -49.17
CA PRO A 17 -42.25 22.63 -49.04
C PRO A 17 -41.03 22.28 -48.20
N THR A 18 -39.84 22.50 -48.75
CA THR A 18 -38.61 22.62 -47.96
C THR A 18 -38.90 23.69 -46.92
N THR A 19 -39.30 23.26 -45.72
CA THR A 19 -39.31 24.13 -44.56
C THR A 19 -37.83 24.31 -44.27
N ALA A 20 -37.26 25.34 -44.88
CA ALA A 20 -35.96 25.84 -44.51
C ALA A 20 -36.01 26.02 -43.00
N ALA A 21 -35.27 25.18 -42.27
CA ALA A 21 -35.06 25.36 -40.86
C ALA A 21 -34.42 26.73 -40.72
N THR A 22 -35.22 27.73 -40.35
CA THR A 22 -34.75 29.07 -40.02
C THR A 22 -33.62 28.89 -39.00
N PRO A 23 -32.38 29.30 -39.29
CA PRO A 23 -31.35 29.29 -38.25
C PRO A 23 -31.83 30.27 -37.17
N ALA A 24 -32.11 29.75 -35.98
CA ALA A 24 -32.58 30.56 -34.86
C ALA A 24 -31.59 31.71 -34.62
N PRO A 25 -31.95 32.98 -34.83
CA PRO A 25 -30.99 34.07 -34.83
C PRO A 25 -30.96 34.72 -33.45
N PHE A 26 -30.54 34.01 -32.39
CA PHE A 26 -30.25 34.61 -31.07
C PHE A 26 -29.13 33.87 -30.33
N ALA A 27 -28.10 33.49 -31.06
CA ALA A 27 -27.07 32.58 -30.57
C ALA A 27 -25.67 33.17 -30.75
N THR A 28 -25.36 34.27 -30.07
CA THR A 28 -24.01 34.84 -30.11
C THR A 28 -23.47 35.07 -28.71
N ARG A 29 -23.96 36.05 -27.94
CA ARG A 29 -23.38 36.36 -26.63
C ARG A 29 -23.44 35.22 -25.60
N HIS A 30 -24.59 34.57 -25.44
CA HIS A 30 -24.75 33.49 -24.46
C HIS A 30 -23.87 32.28 -24.80
N GLN A 31 -23.76 31.95 -26.09
CA GLN A 31 -22.87 30.88 -26.57
C GLN A 31 -21.39 31.22 -26.38
N HIS A 32 -20.99 32.47 -26.61
CA HIS A 32 -19.61 32.90 -26.34
C HIS A 32 -19.28 32.88 -24.84
N ILE A 33 -20.23 33.26 -23.96
CA ILE A 33 -20.05 33.17 -22.50
C ILE A 33 -19.90 31.72 -22.05
N LEU A 34 -20.77 30.83 -22.53
CA LEU A 34 -20.68 29.40 -22.24
C LEU A 34 -19.37 28.78 -22.77
N ALA A 35 -18.93 29.17 -23.96
CA ALA A 35 -17.65 28.72 -24.53
C ALA A 35 -16.47 29.19 -23.67
N PHE A 36 -16.46 30.45 -23.23
CA PHE A 36 -15.42 30.97 -22.35
C PHE A 36 -15.40 30.27 -20.99
N LEU A 37 -16.58 30.06 -20.38
CA LEU A 37 -16.72 29.29 -19.14
C LEU A 37 -16.20 27.86 -19.29
N GLY A 38 -16.48 27.20 -20.41
CA GLY A 38 -15.96 25.87 -20.73
C GLY A 38 -14.43 25.86 -20.84
N ILE A 39 -13.84 26.82 -21.55
CA ILE A 39 -12.38 26.95 -21.67
C ILE A 39 -11.75 27.23 -20.30
N ALA A 40 -12.32 28.16 -19.52
CA ALA A 40 -11.84 28.47 -18.19
C ALA A 40 -11.91 27.26 -17.26
N TYR A 41 -13.01 26.49 -17.32
CA TYR A 41 -13.17 25.24 -16.58
C TYR A 41 -12.13 24.20 -16.99
N LEU A 42 -11.87 24.02 -18.28
CA LEU A 42 -10.84 23.10 -18.77
C LEU A 42 -9.43 23.52 -18.31
N LEU A 43 -9.07 24.80 -18.46
CA LEU A 43 -7.78 25.30 -17.99
C LEU A 43 -7.62 25.17 -16.47
N PHE A 44 -8.69 25.44 -15.72
CA PHE A 44 -8.69 25.31 -14.26
C PHE A 44 -8.55 23.85 -13.84
N THR A 45 -9.34 22.94 -14.40
CA THR A 45 -9.27 21.50 -14.06
C THR A 45 -7.94 20.87 -14.44
N VAL A 46 -7.40 21.22 -15.62
CA VAL A 46 -6.04 20.79 -16.03
C VAL A 46 -4.98 21.38 -15.09
N GLY A 47 -5.08 22.66 -14.74
CA GLY A 47 -4.19 23.32 -13.79
C GLY A 47 -4.21 22.66 -12.41
N CYS A 48 -5.42 22.36 -11.88
CA CYS A 48 -5.59 21.60 -10.64
C CYS A 48 -5.00 20.20 -10.74
N GLY A 49 -5.15 19.52 -11.88
CA GLY A 49 -4.55 18.21 -12.12
C GLY A 49 -3.02 18.24 -12.09
N ILE A 50 -2.41 19.21 -12.78
CA ILE A 50 -0.96 19.43 -12.77
C ILE A 50 -0.48 19.74 -11.34
N TYR A 51 -1.17 20.65 -10.65
CA TYR A 51 -0.84 21.02 -9.27
C TYR A 51 -0.95 19.82 -8.31
N PHE A 52 -1.99 19.00 -8.46
CA PHE A 52 -2.17 17.78 -7.68
C PHE A 52 -1.01 16.80 -7.87
N VAL A 53 -0.58 16.58 -9.13
CA VAL A 53 0.58 15.72 -9.40
C VAL A 53 1.83 16.28 -8.74
N HIS A 54 2.09 17.59 -8.81
CA HIS A 54 3.23 18.20 -8.13
C HIS A 54 3.21 18.01 -6.61
N LEU A 55 2.04 18.09 -5.99
CA LEU A 55 1.87 17.83 -4.57
C LEU A 55 2.09 16.34 -4.23
N LEU A 56 1.66 15.44 -5.12
CA LEU A 56 1.70 14.00 -4.90
C LEU A 56 3.10 13.40 -5.11
N VAL A 57 3.86 13.89 -6.10
CA VAL A 57 5.20 13.39 -6.47
C VAL A 57 6.14 13.13 -5.28
N PRO A 58 6.35 14.06 -4.33
CA PRO A 58 7.27 13.81 -3.22
C PRO A 58 6.80 12.66 -2.32
N SER A 59 5.49 12.49 -2.14
CA SER A 59 4.92 11.43 -1.30
C SER A 59 5.04 10.07 -1.98
N VAL A 60 4.73 9.97 -3.27
CA VAL A 60 4.78 8.70 -4.03
C VAL A 60 6.17 8.35 -4.54
N ALA A 61 7.21 9.07 -4.12
CA ALA A 61 8.60 8.78 -4.46
C ALA A 61 9.11 7.46 -3.83
N ASN A 62 8.35 6.88 -2.90
CA ASN A 62 8.63 5.59 -2.26
C ASN A 62 7.32 4.83 -1.97
N ASP A 63 7.45 3.53 -1.76
CA ASP A 63 6.32 2.63 -1.45
C ASP A 63 5.66 2.90 -0.09
N PHE A 64 6.29 3.71 0.77
CA PHE A 64 5.75 4.10 2.07
C PHE A 64 4.83 5.33 2.00
N TRP A 65 4.72 5.95 0.83
CA TRP A 65 3.98 7.20 0.62
C TRP A 65 4.40 8.35 1.55
N TRP A 66 5.63 8.29 2.06
CA TRP A 66 6.17 9.23 3.02
C TRP A 66 7.08 10.23 2.30
N PRO A 67 6.70 11.51 2.19
CA PRO A 67 7.53 12.50 1.51
C PRO A 67 8.91 12.65 2.16
N GLN A 68 9.94 12.75 1.33
CA GLN A 68 11.35 12.93 1.74
C GLN A 68 11.91 11.78 2.61
N PHE A 69 11.32 10.59 2.54
CA PHE A 69 11.85 9.41 3.21
C PHE A 69 13.21 9.01 2.60
N ASN A 70 14.22 8.85 3.47
CA ASN A 70 15.56 8.42 3.07
C ASN A 70 15.95 7.12 3.78
N ALA A 71 16.38 6.13 3.00
CA ALA A 71 16.89 4.86 3.49
C ALA A 71 18.15 5.00 4.36
N SER A 72 19.00 5.99 4.10
CA SER A 72 20.25 6.18 4.85
C SER A 72 20.07 6.86 6.20
N GLY A 73 18.89 7.38 6.53
CA GLY A 73 18.67 8.18 7.75
C GLY A 73 17.34 7.90 8.42
N VAL A 74 16.22 8.20 7.74
CA VAL A 74 14.87 8.03 8.32
C VAL A 74 14.57 6.55 8.57
N GLN A 75 14.90 5.69 7.60
CA GLN A 75 14.68 4.25 7.73
C GLN A 75 15.47 3.65 8.89
N THR A 76 16.75 4.01 9.03
CA THR A 76 17.61 3.50 10.09
C THR A 76 17.26 4.07 11.45
N PHE A 77 16.86 5.35 11.53
CA PHE A 77 16.28 5.93 12.74
C PHE A 77 15.07 5.14 13.22
N LEU A 78 14.12 4.88 12.31
CA LEU A 78 12.91 4.14 12.65
C LEU A 78 13.23 2.71 13.10
N GLY A 79 14.15 2.03 12.40
CA GLY A 79 14.64 0.71 12.77
C GLY A 79 15.28 0.70 14.16
N ASP A 80 16.14 1.67 14.45
CA ASP A 80 16.80 1.79 15.76
C ASP A 80 15.80 1.98 16.89
N VAL A 81 14.87 2.92 16.72
CA VAL A 81 13.80 3.20 17.69
C VAL A 81 12.98 1.95 17.94
N TYR A 82 12.56 1.26 16.88
CA TYR A 82 11.77 0.05 16.99
C TYR A 82 12.54 -1.08 17.68
N ASN A 83 13.79 -1.36 17.29
CA ASN A 83 14.63 -2.39 17.90
C ASN A 83 14.85 -2.16 19.39
N ALA A 84 15.09 -0.92 19.81
CA ALA A 84 15.24 -0.61 21.24
C ALA A 84 13.94 -0.81 22.01
N ARG A 85 12.80 -0.47 21.41
CA ARG A 85 11.49 -0.71 22.04
C ARG A 85 11.17 -2.18 22.14
N LEU A 86 11.48 -2.96 21.12
CA LEU A 86 11.24 -4.41 21.12
C LEU A 86 12.04 -5.11 22.23
N ALA A 87 13.25 -4.64 22.50
CA ALA A 87 14.09 -5.18 23.58
C ALA A 87 13.63 -4.75 25.00
N LEU A 88 12.96 -3.60 25.15
CA LEU A 88 12.64 -3.02 26.46
C LEU A 88 11.17 -3.17 26.86
N THR A 89 10.25 -2.96 25.92
CA THR A 89 8.80 -2.91 26.19
C THR A 89 8.02 -3.26 24.92
N PRO A 90 7.86 -4.55 24.59
CA PRO A 90 7.31 -4.99 23.30
C PRO A 90 5.81 -4.67 23.11
N SER A 91 5.08 -4.35 24.18
CA SER A 91 3.61 -4.18 24.15
C SER A 91 3.12 -2.76 24.41
N ALA A 92 4.01 -1.76 24.45
CA ALA A 92 3.62 -0.37 24.69
C ALA A 92 3.47 0.42 23.37
N PRO A 93 2.54 1.39 23.31
CA PRO A 93 2.46 2.32 22.20
C PRO A 93 3.78 3.07 22.00
N LEU A 94 4.22 3.17 20.75
CA LEU A 94 5.41 3.92 20.38
C LEU A 94 5.01 5.31 19.89
N ASP A 95 5.23 6.33 20.72
CA ASP A 95 5.16 7.72 20.29
C ASP A 95 6.48 8.12 19.62
N LEU A 96 6.41 8.35 18.31
CA LEU A 96 7.58 8.71 17.50
C LEU A 96 8.07 10.14 17.76
N PHE A 97 7.22 11.01 18.29
CA PHE A 97 7.56 12.41 18.58
C PHE A 97 8.20 12.60 19.96
N ALA A 98 8.00 11.65 20.88
CA ALA A 98 8.61 11.66 22.21
C ALA A 98 9.92 10.84 22.30
N VAL A 99 10.39 10.26 21.19
CA VAL A 99 11.60 9.42 21.17
C VAL A 99 12.78 10.16 20.54
N GLY A 100 13.88 10.22 21.27
CA GLY A 100 15.18 10.68 20.78
C GLY A 100 16.22 9.56 20.78
N ARG A 101 17.14 9.60 19.81
CA ARG A 101 18.29 8.69 19.74
C ARG A 101 19.59 9.49 19.59
N PHE A 102 20.60 9.13 20.37
CA PHE A 102 21.94 9.71 20.28
C PHE A 102 22.73 9.05 19.14
N LYS A 103 22.37 9.37 17.90
CA LYS A 103 23.04 8.88 16.69
C LYS A 103 22.84 9.87 15.54
N ALA A 104 23.86 10.03 14.71
CA ALA A 104 23.81 10.93 13.56
C ALA A 104 23.14 10.23 12.37
N TYR A 105 21.91 10.63 12.04
CA TYR A 105 21.15 10.09 10.90
C TYR A 105 21.27 10.95 9.63
N ASN A 106 22.08 12.01 9.67
CA ASN A 106 22.35 12.89 8.53
C ASN A 106 23.58 12.46 7.72
N GLN A 107 23.99 11.19 7.83
CA GLN A 107 25.17 10.66 7.15
C GLN A 107 24.80 10.02 5.80
N PRO A 108 25.75 9.94 4.84
CA PRO A 108 25.52 9.29 3.55
C PRO A 108 25.07 7.83 3.70
N THR A 109 25.57 7.17 4.74
CA THR A 109 25.22 5.80 5.10
C THR A 109 25.09 5.70 6.62
N THR A 110 24.07 4.98 7.08
CA THR A 110 23.95 4.55 8.47
C THR A 110 23.44 3.11 8.50
N PHE A 111 23.63 2.44 9.63
CA PHE A 111 23.18 1.06 9.84
C PHE A 111 22.19 1.01 10.99
N MET A 112 21.33 -0.01 11.03
CA MET A 112 20.46 -0.23 12.19
C MET A 112 21.25 -0.94 13.30
N ASP A 113 21.07 -0.48 14.53
CA ASP A 113 21.57 -1.10 15.74
C ASP A 113 20.59 -2.21 16.14
N VAL A 114 21.03 -3.45 16.03
CA VAL A 114 20.31 -4.65 16.47
C VAL A 114 21.13 -5.29 17.58
N SER A 115 20.49 -5.64 18.69
CA SER A 115 21.17 -6.38 19.75
C SER A 115 21.47 -7.81 19.26
N PRO A 116 22.75 -8.26 19.28
CA PRO A 116 23.10 -9.60 18.84
C PRO A 116 22.51 -10.69 19.75
N SER A 117 22.19 -10.37 21.00
CA SER A 117 21.59 -11.30 21.95
C SER A 117 20.06 -11.38 21.85
N PHE A 118 19.40 -10.43 21.17
CA PHE A 118 17.95 -10.33 21.15
C PHE A 118 17.27 -11.52 20.45
N ALA A 119 17.85 -12.01 19.35
CA ALA A 119 17.34 -13.22 18.70
C ALA A 119 17.42 -14.44 19.63
N ARG A 120 18.51 -14.53 20.41
CA ARG A 120 18.69 -15.61 21.40
C ARG A 120 17.73 -15.46 22.59
N SER A 121 17.44 -14.24 23.03
CA SER A 121 16.46 -14.04 24.12
C SER A 121 15.05 -14.46 23.70
N ILE A 122 14.67 -14.23 22.44
CA ILE A 122 13.38 -14.73 21.90
C ILE A 122 13.40 -16.26 21.81
N LEU A 123 14.50 -16.85 21.32
CA LEU A 123 14.60 -18.31 21.19
C LEU A 123 14.54 -19.04 22.54
N LEU A 124 15.12 -18.44 23.57
CA LEU A 124 15.13 -18.96 24.94
C LEU A 124 13.96 -18.45 25.78
N ASP A 125 13.03 -17.71 25.19
CA ASP A 125 11.87 -17.21 25.90
C ASP A 125 10.92 -18.36 26.27
N THR A 126 10.15 -18.17 27.34
CA THR A 126 9.24 -19.23 27.82
C THR A 126 8.03 -19.35 26.90
N LEU A 127 7.97 -20.43 26.12
CA LEU A 127 6.83 -20.73 25.27
C LEU A 127 5.80 -21.59 26.03
N PRO A 128 4.51 -21.21 26.10
CA PRO A 128 3.51 -22.03 26.74
C PRO A 128 3.33 -23.36 25.98
N LEU A 129 3.18 -24.45 26.73
CA LEU A 129 3.15 -25.82 26.20
C LEU A 129 2.06 -26.01 25.12
N ASP A 130 0.88 -25.43 25.30
CA ASP A 130 -0.20 -25.51 24.32
C ASP A 130 0.19 -24.88 22.96
N ALA A 131 0.88 -23.75 22.98
CA ALA A 131 1.39 -23.11 21.77
C ALA A 131 2.48 -23.95 21.10
N ALA A 132 3.39 -24.53 21.89
CA ALA A 132 4.42 -25.44 21.40
C ALA A 132 3.82 -26.67 20.70
N ILE A 133 2.82 -27.32 21.33
CA ILE A 133 2.14 -28.49 20.76
C ILE A 133 1.43 -28.13 19.45
N LYS A 134 0.72 -27.00 19.41
CA LYS A 134 0.05 -26.52 18.19
C LYS A 134 1.06 -26.29 17.06
N ALA A 135 2.17 -25.59 17.35
CA ALA A 135 3.22 -25.32 16.38
C ALA A 135 3.85 -26.60 15.82
N MET A 136 4.17 -27.58 16.68
CA MET A 136 4.72 -28.87 16.25
C MET A 136 3.74 -29.65 15.36
N ARG A 137 2.45 -29.67 15.71
CA ARG A 137 1.41 -30.38 14.93
C ARG A 137 1.14 -29.75 13.56
N THR A 138 1.36 -28.45 13.43
CA THR A 138 1.22 -27.74 12.13
C THR A 138 2.49 -27.79 11.28
N THR A 139 3.63 -28.08 11.90
CA THR A 139 4.93 -28.20 11.22
C THR A 139 5.04 -29.56 10.52
N SER A 140 5.70 -29.62 9.36
CA SER A 140 5.91 -30.88 8.64
C SER A 140 6.74 -31.86 9.48
N PHE A 141 6.58 -33.16 9.22
CA PHE A 141 7.35 -34.18 9.92
C PHE A 141 8.85 -33.94 9.78
N ASP A 142 9.32 -33.70 8.55
CA ASP A 142 10.73 -33.41 8.23
C ASP A 142 11.32 -32.30 9.12
N LEU A 143 10.65 -31.15 9.22
CA LEU A 143 11.12 -30.03 10.03
C LEU A 143 11.10 -30.33 11.53
N ASN A 144 10.12 -31.10 12.01
CA ASN A 144 10.07 -31.50 13.42
C ASN A 144 11.26 -32.37 13.81
N ILE A 145 11.70 -33.31 12.96
CA ILE A 145 12.85 -34.19 13.29
C ILE A 145 14.18 -33.41 13.32
N HIS A 146 14.29 -32.34 12.52
CA HIS A 146 15.48 -31.48 12.47
C HIS A 146 15.51 -30.43 13.58
N MET A 147 14.50 -30.36 14.45
CA MET A 147 14.43 -29.40 15.54
C MET A 147 15.28 -29.90 16.71
N PHE A 148 16.57 -29.55 16.71
CA PHE A 148 17.48 -29.86 17.82
C PHE A 148 17.09 -29.05 19.06
N THR A 149 16.51 -29.73 20.05
CA THR A 149 16.34 -29.17 21.39
C THR A 149 17.63 -29.34 22.19
N SER A 150 17.95 -28.35 23.02
CA SER A 150 19.03 -28.50 24.00
C SER A 150 18.49 -29.36 25.14
N TYR A 151 18.93 -30.61 25.25
CA TYR A 151 18.52 -31.46 26.37
C TYR A 151 19.16 -30.97 27.67
N CYS A 152 18.40 -30.94 28.77
CA CYS A 152 18.93 -30.54 30.08
C CYS A 152 19.85 -31.62 30.69
N TRP A 153 19.66 -32.87 30.29
CA TRP A 153 20.34 -34.04 30.83
C TRP A 153 20.88 -34.91 29.71
N ALA A 154 22.08 -35.46 29.89
CA ALA A 154 22.68 -36.41 28.93
C ALA A 154 22.08 -37.82 29.04
N ASP A 155 21.44 -38.13 30.17
CA ASP A 155 20.89 -39.44 30.50
C ASP A 155 19.47 -39.34 31.10
N PHE A 156 18.73 -40.45 31.04
CA PHE A 156 17.35 -40.52 31.57
C PHE A 156 17.25 -40.57 33.09
N ASP A 157 18.34 -40.91 33.79
CA ASP A 157 18.38 -40.94 35.26
C ASP A 157 18.72 -39.56 35.84
N HIS A 158 18.87 -38.54 34.98
CA HIS A 158 19.28 -37.19 35.35
C HIS A 158 20.57 -37.21 36.20
N ALA A 159 21.53 -38.07 35.86
CA ALA A 159 22.80 -38.16 36.57
C ALA A 159 23.83 -37.13 36.05
N TYR A 160 23.73 -36.73 34.78
CA TYR A 160 24.68 -35.85 34.12
C TYR A 160 23.97 -34.64 33.48
N GLU A 161 24.12 -33.47 34.11
CA GLU A 161 23.61 -32.19 33.60
C GLU A 161 24.37 -31.73 32.36
N MET A 162 23.65 -31.20 31.37
CA MET A 162 24.23 -30.47 30.24
C MET A 162 23.97 -28.97 30.41
N ALA A 163 24.90 -28.14 29.90
CA ALA A 163 25.15 -26.74 30.32
C ALA A 163 24.03 -25.70 30.11
N HIS A 164 22.79 -26.10 29.86
CA HIS A 164 21.61 -25.22 29.85
C HIS A 164 20.58 -25.70 30.87
N THR A 165 20.89 -25.47 32.13
CA THR A 165 19.94 -25.48 33.26
C THR A 165 19.81 -24.04 33.76
N PRO A 166 18.57 -23.50 33.93
CA PRO A 166 18.36 -22.21 34.60
C PRO A 166 18.90 -22.16 36.03
#